data_AF-A0A560PT68-F1
#
_entry.id   AF-A0A560PT68-F1
#
_cell.length_a   1.000
_cell.length_b   1.000
_cell.length_c   1.000
_cell.angle_alpha   90.00
_cell.angle_beta   90.00
_cell.angle_gamma   90.00
#
_symmetry.space_group_name_H-M   'P 1'
#
loop_
_entity.id
_entity.type
_entity.pdbx_description
1 polymer ?
#
loop_
_entity_poly.entity_id
_entity_poly.type
_entity_poly.pdbx_seq_one_letter_code
_entity_poly.pdbx_strand_id
1 'polypeptide(L)'
;MQLFLNNWAATLTAPATATDGQMTIDAMLAAELVGLVGYLGGGFYAVTAALTDEHGAEIAWEVLYVFSNTDGELLVQRAQEGTSALDLPAGTQISGRLTAGSITSFLADVHALGRFAKFSESEQLTLADQVSAHIFSPASNAAALLFEFSYANINYRALNISIDLYPFNSSQTFDLTIPEGWGVLCDLPAGTAVNGTGEAPYVLTLPASELYVIEIRGLDYVRVNIRTFESYQQLA
;
A
#
# COMPACT_ATOMS: atom_id res chain seq x y z
N MET A 1 17.26 -4.16 -1.92
CA MET A 1 15.85 -4.58 -2.13
C MET A 1 15.70 -6.00 -1.58
N GLN A 2 14.60 -6.30 -0.91
CA GLN A 2 14.33 -7.66 -0.44
C GLN A 2 14.07 -8.61 -1.63
N LEU A 3 14.62 -9.82 -1.57
CA LEU A 3 14.38 -10.93 -2.49
C LEU A 3 13.42 -11.94 -1.84
N PHE A 4 12.67 -12.66 -2.67
CA PHE A 4 11.69 -13.65 -2.22
C PHE A 4 11.94 -15.01 -2.87
N LEU A 5 11.79 -16.07 -2.07
CA LEU A 5 11.89 -17.45 -2.52
C LEU A 5 10.75 -18.25 -1.88
N ASN A 6 10.02 -19.00 -2.69
CA ASN A 6 8.82 -19.70 -2.24
C ASN A 6 9.19 -20.89 -1.34
N ASN A 7 8.54 -20.97 -0.18
CA ASN A 7 8.61 -22.12 0.74
C ASN A 7 10.03 -22.51 1.15
N TRP A 8 10.97 -21.55 1.17
CA TRP A 8 12.35 -21.85 1.53
C TRP A 8 12.52 -22.01 3.05
N ALA A 9 13.18 -23.08 3.45
CA ALA A 9 13.59 -23.33 4.82
C ALA A 9 14.90 -24.13 4.86
N ALA A 10 15.69 -23.90 5.91
CA ALA A 10 16.92 -24.62 6.19
C ALA A 10 17.10 -24.77 7.70
N THR A 11 18.16 -25.48 8.09
CA THR A 11 18.53 -25.71 9.48
C THR A 11 20.00 -25.35 9.68
N LEU A 12 20.33 -24.71 10.81
CA LEU A 12 21.71 -24.41 11.14
C LEU A 12 22.52 -25.69 11.35
N THR A 13 23.67 -25.77 10.69
CA THR A 13 24.60 -26.89 10.82
C THR A 13 25.57 -26.71 11.99
N ALA A 14 25.77 -25.47 12.44
CA ALA A 14 26.55 -25.13 13.62
C ALA A 14 25.80 -24.11 14.49
N PRO A 15 26.11 -24.03 15.81
CA PRO A 15 25.57 -22.97 16.66
C PRO A 15 26.04 -21.58 16.19
N ALA A 16 25.18 -20.58 16.33
CA ALA A 16 25.49 -19.17 16.09
C ALA A 16 25.12 -18.34 17.33
N THR A 17 26.08 -17.60 17.86
CA THR A 17 25.85 -16.68 18.98
C THR A 17 25.08 -15.44 18.52
N ALA A 18 24.53 -14.68 19.47
CA ALA A 18 23.84 -13.42 19.19
C ALA A 18 24.74 -12.35 18.50
N THR A 19 26.07 -12.50 18.57
CA THR A 19 27.03 -11.57 17.93
C THR A 19 27.54 -12.03 16.57
N ASP A 20 27.22 -13.25 16.15
CA ASP A 20 27.77 -13.81 14.93
C ASP A 20 27.14 -13.16 13.69
N GLY A 21 28.00 -12.59 12.84
CA GLY A 21 27.62 -12.07 11.52
C GLY A 21 27.62 -13.14 10.42
N GLN A 22 27.92 -14.38 10.77
CA GLN A 22 27.94 -15.52 9.86
C GLN A 22 27.18 -16.69 10.46
N MET A 23 26.47 -17.43 9.61
CA MET A 23 25.69 -18.60 10.00
C MET A 23 25.86 -19.69 8.95
N THR A 24 25.96 -20.95 9.37
CA THR A 24 26.17 -22.06 8.44
C THR A 24 24.92 -22.92 8.29
N ILE A 25 24.58 -23.26 7.05
CA ILE A 25 23.52 -24.20 6.70
C ILE A 25 24.02 -25.21 5.67
N ASP A 26 23.15 -26.12 5.24
CA ASP A 26 23.43 -27.00 4.11
C ASP A 26 23.71 -26.20 2.83
N ALA A 27 24.81 -26.53 2.15
CA ALA A 27 25.29 -25.79 0.98
C ALA A 27 24.33 -25.86 -0.22
N MET A 28 23.56 -26.95 -0.38
CA MET A 28 22.59 -27.07 -1.46
C MET A 28 21.41 -26.13 -1.25
N LEU A 29 20.89 -26.06 -0.03
CA LEU A 29 19.81 -25.13 0.32
C LEU A 29 20.26 -23.67 0.25
N ALA A 30 21.52 -23.39 0.63
CA ALA A 30 22.09 -22.07 0.53
C ALA A 30 22.23 -21.62 -0.95
N ALA A 31 22.58 -22.55 -1.85
CA ALA A 31 22.75 -22.25 -3.28
C ALA A 31 21.45 -21.76 -3.97
N GLU A 32 20.28 -22.03 -3.38
CA GLU A 32 18.99 -21.52 -3.86
C GLU A 32 18.83 -20.00 -3.62
N LEU A 33 19.59 -19.41 -2.70
CA LEU A 33 19.59 -17.98 -2.38
C LEU A 33 20.38 -17.18 -3.43
N VAL A 34 19.83 -17.11 -4.64
CA VAL A 34 20.43 -16.42 -5.78
C VAL A 34 20.25 -14.90 -5.72
N GLY A 35 21.12 -14.14 -6.41
CA GLY A 35 21.01 -12.67 -6.49
C GLY A 35 21.59 -11.91 -5.29
N LEU A 36 22.25 -12.62 -4.39
CA LEU A 36 23.04 -12.05 -3.30
C LEU A 36 24.38 -11.52 -3.84
N VAL A 37 24.66 -10.22 -3.65
CA VAL A 37 25.90 -9.55 -4.14
C VAL A 37 26.60 -8.79 -3.01
N GLY A 38 26.42 -9.26 -1.77
CA GLY A 38 27.00 -8.64 -0.58
C GLY A 38 26.26 -7.38 -0.12
N TYR A 39 26.76 -6.80 0.97
CA TYR A 39 26.08 -5.75 1.74
C TYR A 39 25.90 -4.41 0.99
N LEU A 40 26.77 -4.11 0.01
CA LEU A 40 26.86 -2.78 -0.63
C LEU A 40 26.23 -2.68 -2.03
N GLY A 41 25.66 -3.76 -2.57
CA GLY A 41 25.17 -3.73 -3.95
C GLY A 41 24.20 -4.83 -4.36
N GLY A 42 23.86 -5.77 -3.46
CA GLY A 42 22.94 -6.87 -3.73
C GLY A 42 21.53 -6.66 -3.18
N GLY A 43 20.63 -7.59 -3.53
CA GLY A 43 19.43 -7.83 -2.74
C GLY A 43 19.76 -8.57 -1.44
N PHE A 44 18.77 -8.69 -0.56
CA PHE A 44 18.88 -9.51 0.65
C PHE A 44 17.65 -10.41 0.79
N TYR A 45 17.80 -11.56 1.43
CA TYR A 45 16.65 -12.35 1.89
C TYR A 45 16.36 -12.04 3.35
N ALA A 46 15.12 -11.70 3.67
CA ALA A 46 14.65 -11.68 5.05
C ALA A 46 14.25 -13.10 5.45
N VAL A 47 14.89 -13.63 6.48
CA VAL A 47 14.57 -14.97 7.02
C VAL A 47 14.32 -14.88 8.51
N THR A 48 13.50 -15.80 9.01
CA THR A 48 13.18 -15.93 10.42
C THR A 48 13.84 -17.17 10.98
N ALA A 49 14.68 -17.00 12.00
CA ALA A 49 15.16 -18.08 12.84
C ALA A 49 14.17 -18.26 14.00
N ALA A 50 13.72 -19.50 14.23
CA ALA A 50 12.77 -19.81 15.28
C ALA A 50 13.34 -20.86 16.24
N LEU A 51 13.37 -20.53 17.53
CA LEU A 51 13.64 -21.49 18.60
C LEU A 51 12.37 -22.24 18.92
N THR A 52 12.47 -23.55 19.03
CA THR A 52 11.36 -24.43 19.36
C THR A 52 11.58 -25.13 20.70
N ASP A 53 10.49 -25.42 21.40
CA ASP A 53 10.52 -26.33 22.55
C ASP A 53 10.65 -27.80 22.11
N GLU A 54 10.63 -28.71 23.09
CA GLU A 54 10.73 -30.16 22.88
C GLU A 54 9.54 -30.77 22.10
N HIS A 55 8.43 -30.03 22.01
CA HIS A 55 7.23 -30.42 21.26
C HIS A 55 7.18 -29.78 19.86
N GLY A 56 8.21 -29.00 19.50
CA GLY A 56 8.29 -28.29 18.22
C GLY A 56 7.50 -26.99 18.18
N ALA A 57 7.00 -26.48 19.31
CA ALA A 57 6.32 -25.20 19.36
C ALA A 57 7.32 -24.05 19.41
N GLU A 58 7.09 -23.00 18.62
CA GLU A 58 7.95 -21.81 18.61
C GLU A 58 7.82 -21.02 19.91
N ILE A 59 8.96 -20.75 20.55
CA ILE A 59 9.03 -20.04 21.84
C ILE A 59 9.74 -18.69 21.75
N ALA A 60 10.56 -18.50 20.72
CA ALA A 60 11.25 -17.24 20.42
C ALA A 60 11.63 -17.20 18.93
N TRP A 61 11.76 -16.00 18.38
CA TRP A 61 12.16 -15.81 16.98
C TRP A 61 13.01 -14.56 16.79
N GLU A 62 13.81 -14.60 15.75
CA GLU A 62 14.63 -13.50 15.28
C GLU A 62 14.45 -13.35 13.77
N VAL A 63 14.32 -12.12 13.29
CA VAL A 63 14.39 -11.80 11.86
C VAL A 63 15.82 -11.37 11.54
N LEU A 64 16.38 -11.92 10.47
CA LEU A 64 17.73 -11.61 10.01
C LEU A 64 17.76 -11.43 8.48
N TYR A 65 18.71 -10.61 8.02
CA TYR A 65 18.91 -10.35 6.60
C TYR A 65 20.15 -11.07 6.10
N VAL A 66 20.00 -11.86 5.03
CA VAL A 66 21.08 -12.60 4.38
C VAL A 66 21.57 -11.82 3.16
N PHE A 67 22.87 -11.53 3.11
CA PHE A 67 23.48 -10.67 2.08
C PHE A 67 24.46 -11.39 1.15
N SER A 68 25.04 -12.49 1.60
CA SER A 68 25.85 -13.37 0.76
C SER A 68 25.75 -14.80 1.24
N ASN A 69 26.02 -15.71 0.32
CA ASN A 69 26.23 -17.11 0.59
C ASN A 69 27.57 -17.52 -0.05
N THR A 70 28.43 -18.21 0.69
CA THR A 70 29.61 -18.90 0.17
C THR A 70 29.61 -20.33 0.71
N ASP A 71 29.23 -21.28 -0.14
CA ASP A 71 29.25 -22.73 0.17
C ASP A 71 28.55 -23.11 1.49
N GLY A 72 27.38 -22.51 1.76
CA GLY A 72 26.60 -22.77 2.99
C GLY A 72 26.90 -21.80 4.13
N GLU A 73 27.93 -20.96 4.01
CA GLU A 73 28.22 -19.87 4.94
C GLU A 73 27.46 -18.59 4.52
N LEU A 74 26.44 -18.25 5.30
CA LEU A 74 25.61 -17.08 5.10
C LEU A 74 26.22 -15.88 5.82
N LEU A 75 26.47 -14.79 5.10
CA LEU A 75 26.71 -13.49 5.72
C LEU A 75 25.38 -12.87 6.09
N VAL A 76 25.20 -12.59 7.38
CA VAL A 76 23.92 -12.17 7.94
C VAL A 76 24.04 -10.86 8.72
N GLN A 77 22.94 -10.12 8.74
CA GLN A 77 22.71 -9.06 9.71
C GLN A 77 21.60 -9.52 10.65
N ARG A 78 21.95 -9.62 11.94
CA ARG A 78 21.11 -10.12 13.03
C ARG A 78 20.16 -9.04 13.56
N ALA A 79 19.17 -9.43 14.36
CA ALA A 79 18.25 -8.52 15.08
C ALA A 79 17.54 -7.49 14.19
N GLN A 80 16.95 -7.93 13.09
CA GLN A 80 16.23 -7.06 12.16
C GLN A 80 14.76 -6.89 12.56
N GLU A 81 14.13 -5.85 12.01
CA GLU A 81 12.70 -5.56 12.21
C GLU A 81 12.28 -5.43 13.69
N GLY A 82 13.18 -4.93 14.53
CA GLY A 82 12.94 -4.75 15.96
C GLY A 82 13.01 -6.04 16.78
N THR A 83 13.39 -7.16 16.18
CA THR A 83 13.71 -8.39 16.92
C THR A 83 15.04 -8.28 17.65
N SER A 84 15.27 -9.14 18.64
CA SER A 84 16.55 -9.24 19.35
C SER A 84 17.38 -10.38 18.81
N ALA A 85 18.70 -10.23 18.76
CA ALA A 85 19.59 -11.31 18.37
C ALA A 85 19.57 -12.42 19.44
N LEU A 86 19.40 -13.66 18.99
CA LEU A 86 19.33 -14.84 19.86
C LEU A 86 20.61 -15.68 19.75
N ASP A 87 20.91 -16.44 20.81
CA ASP A 87 21.83 -17.57 20.67
C ASP A 87 21.07 -18.72 20.02
N LEU A 88 21.48 -19.10 18.81
CA LEU A 88 20.83 -20.09 17.97
C LEU A 88 21.64 -21.39 18.00
N PRO A 89 21.16 -22.46 18.66
CA PRO A 89 21.85 -23.75 18.63
C PRO A 89 21.85 -24.34 17.20
N ALA A 90 22.79 -25.25 16.95
CA ALA A 90 22.72 -26.12 15.76
C ALA A 90 21.37 -26.86 15.77
N GLY A 91 20.77 -27.06 14.60
CA GLY A 91 19.42 -27.60 14.50
C GLY A 91 18.30 -26.54 14.49
N THR A 92 18.62 -25.28 14.77
CA THR A 92 17.62 -24.20 14.67
C THR A 92 17.12 -24.04 13.24
N GLN A 93 15.81 -23.99 13.06
CA GLN A 93 15.19 -23.75 11.76
C GLN A 93 15.29 -22.28 11.37
N ILE A 94 15.69 -22.02 10.13
CA ILE A 94 15.60 -20.72 9.47
C ILE A 94 14.69 -20.83 8.26
N SER A 95 13.82 -19.85 8.03
CA SER A 95 12.84 -19.92 6.95
C SER A 95 12.52 -18.56 6.35
N GLY A 96 12.24 -18.52 5.04
CA GLY A 96 11.77 -17.32 4.35
C GLY A 96 10.30 -17.09 4.68
N ARG A 97 10.01 -16.22 5.65
CA ARG A 97 8.64 -15.87 6.05
C ARG A 97 8.29 -14.47 5.56
N LEU A 98 7.01 -14.24 5.28
CA LEU A 98 6.51 -12.89 5.05
C LEU A 98 6.51 -12.14 6.38
N THR A 99 7.31 -11.07 6.47
CA THR A 99 7.44 -10.27 7.70
C THR A 99 6.58 -9.01 7.64
N ALA A 100 6.37 -8.38 8.80
CA ALA A 100 5.70 -7.07 8.85
C ALA A 100 6.49 -6.01 8.06
N GLY A 101 7.83 -6.06 8.10
CA GLY A 101 8.69 -5.20 7.29
C GLY A 101 8.50 -5.42 5.80
N SER A 102 8.36 -6.68 5.34
CA SER A 102 8.07 -7.00 3.93
C SER A 102 6.74 -6.40 3.48
N ILE A 103 5.67 -6.57 4.27
CA ILE A 103 4.34 -6.03 3.93
C ILE A 103 4.37 -4.49 3.92
N THR A 104 5.00 -3.88 4.91
CA THR A 104 5.09 -2.41 5.00
C THR A 104 5.85 -1.83 3.81
N SER A 105 6.96 -2.46 3.40
CA SER A 105 7.73 -2.04 2.23
C SER A 105 6.92 -2.19 0.94
N PHE A 106 6.21 -3.31 0.77
CA PHE A 106 5.32 -3.51 -0.37
C PHE A 106 4.21 -2.46 -0.43
N LEU A 107 3.57 -2.15 0.69
CA LEU A 107 2.55 -1.11 0.77
C LEU A 107 3.11 0.28 0.46
N ALA A 108 4.33 0.58 0.92
CA ALA A 108 5.01 1.84 0.60
C ALA A 108 5.32 1.95 -0.90
N ASP A 109 5.77 0.87 -1.54
CA ASP A 109 6.00 0.84 -2.99
C ASP A 109 4.69 0.98 -3.78
N VAL A 110 3.62 0.31 -3.35
CA VAL A 110 2.28 0.45 -3.95
C VAL A 110 1.77 1.89 -3.83
N HIS A 111 2.01 2.53 -2.68
CA HIS A 111 1.68 3.94 -2.47
C HIS A 111 2.54 4.87 -3.36
N ALA A 112 3.84 4.60 -3.46
CA ALA A 112 4.78 5.36 -4.28
C ALA A 112 4.50 5.22 -5.79
N LEU A 113 3.91 4.10 -6.22
CA LEU A 113 3.41 3.93 -7.60
C LEU A 113 2.22 4.86 -7.92
N GLY A 114 1.71 5.62 -6.93
CA GLY A 114 0.68 6.63 -7.14
C GLY A 114 -0.62 6.05 -7.70
N ARG A 115 -0.92 4.78 -7.41
CA ARG A 115 -2.15 4.15 -7.92
C ARG A 115 -3.29 4.17 -6.94
N PHE A 116 -3.02 4.41 -5.66
CA PHE A 116 -4.01 4.43 -4.60
C PHE A 116 -3.61 5.44 -3.53
N ALA A 117 -4.43 6.45 -3.31
CA ALA A 117 -4.31 7.36 -2.19
C ALA A 117 -5.57 7.25 -1.30
N LYS A 118 -5.37 7.14 0.02
CA LYS A 118 -6.45 7.10 1.01
C LYS A 118 -6.53 8.46 1.69
N PHE A 119 -7.72 9.04 1.75
CA PHE A 119 -7.95 10.34 2.38
C PHE A 119 -8.90 10.22 3.59
N SER A 120 -8.72 11.13 4.55
CA SER A 120 -9.51 11.31 5.77
C SER A 120 -10.30 12.63 5.77
N GLU A 121 -11.13 12.88 6.79
CA GLU A 121 -12.29 13.82 6.79
C GLU A 121 -12.02 15.31 6.53
N SER A 122 -10.77 15.71 6.32
CA SER A 122 -10.41 17.11 6.13
C SER A 122 -9.25 17.30 5.15
N GLU A 123 -8.95 16.29 4.34
CA GLU A 123 -7.84 16.38 3.39
C GLU A 123 -8.31 16.96 2.05
N GLN A 124 -7.60 18.01 1.63
CA GLN A 124 -7.79 18.61 0.32
C GLN A 124 -7.12 17.72 -0.72
N LEU A 125 -7.88 17.31 -1.73
CA LEU A 125 -7.34 16.58 -2.86
C LEU A 125 -6.93 17.58 -3.95
N THR A 126 -5.64 17.84 -4.06
CA THR A 126 -5.09 18.57 -5.21
C THR A 126 -4.87 17.59 -6.36
N LEU A 127 -5.67 17.71 -7.43
CA LEU A 127 -5.69 16.79 -8.58
C LEU A 127 -4.50 16.97 -9.55
N ALA A 128 -3.38 17.51 -9.07
CA ALA A 128 -2.13 17.62 -9.83
C ALA A 128 -1.34 16.30 -9.84
N ASP A 129 -1.67 15.37 -8.95
CA ASP A 129 -1.02 14.07 -8.83
C ASP A 129 -1.60 13.10 -9.88
N GLN A 130 -0.73 12.40 -10.61
CA GLN A 130 -1.05 11.46 -11.72
C GLN A 130 -1.81 10.19 -11.27
N VAL A 131 -2.53 10.25 -10.15
CA VAL A 131 -3.21 9.13 -9.52
C VAL A 131 -4.55 8.89 -10.22
N SER A 132 -4.79 7.65 -10.65
CA SER A 132 -6.01 7.29 -11.40
C SER A 132 -7.14 6.76 -10.51
N ALA A 133 -6.83 6.37 -9.25
CA ALA A 133 -7.81 5.84 -8.30
C ALA A 133 -7.57 6.36 -6.87
N HIS A 134 -8.60 6.95 -6.27
CA HIS A 134 -8.58 7.45 -4.89
C HIS A 134 -9.65 6.72 -4.06
N ILE A 135 -9.33 6.41 -2.80
CA ILE A 135 -10.29 5.84 -1.84
C ILE A 135 -10.56 6.88 -0.76
N PHE A 136 -11.82 7.30 -0.63
CA PHE A 136 -12.26 8.18 0.44
C PHE A 136 -13.10 7.40 1.45
N SER A 137 -12.69 7.43 2.71
CA SER A 137 -13.38 6.74 3.81
C SER A 137 -13.47 7.67 5.03
N PRO A 138 -14.52 8.52 5.10
CA PRO A 138 -14.63 9.56 6.11
C PRO A 138 -15.02 9.02 7.49
N ALA A 139 -14.36 9.40 8.58
CA ALA A 139 -14.65 8.86 9.92
C ALA A 139 -16.04 9.25 10.52
N SER A 140 -16.81 10.11 9.87
CA SER A 140 -18.12 10.60 10.27
C SER A 140 -19.05 10.85 9.07
N ASN A 141 -20.29 11.23 9.36
CA ASN A 141 -21.32 11.54 8.36
C ASN A 141 -21.19 12.95 7.76
N ALA A 142 -20.25 13.77 8.26
CA ALA A 142 -20.04 15.13 7.83
C ALA A 142 -18.58 15.31 7.43
N ALA A 143 -18.23 14.81 6.24
CA ALA A 143 -16.86 14.89 5.75
C ALA A 143 -16.79 15.60 4.41
N ALA A 144 -16.07 16.71 4.38
CA ALA A 144 -15.87 17.48 3.17
C ALA A 144 -14.70 16.90 2.37
N LEU A 145 -14.98 16.41 1.17
CA LEU A 145 -13.94 16.14 0.17
C LEU A 145 -13.83 17.37 -0.72
N LEU A 146 -12.71 18.10 -0.63
CA LEU A 146 -12.43 19.26 -1.47
C LEU A 146 -11.60 18.86 -2.69
N PHE A 147 -12.10 19.18 -3.87
CA PHE A 147 -11.34 19.07 -5.11
C PHE A 147 -10.67 20.40 -5.44
N GLU A 148 -9.34 20.42 -5.53
CA GLU A 148 -8.60 21.59 -6.01
C GLU A 148 -7.84 21.24 -7.29
N PHE A 149 -8.09 22.00 -8.36
CA PHE A 149 -7.43 21.83 -9.64
C PHE A 149 -6.40 22.95 -9.81
N SER A 150 -5.11 22.60 -9.87
CA SER A 150 -4.03 23.59 -10.02
C SER A 150 -3.77 23.93 -11.49
N TYR A 151 -3.77 25.23 -11.81
CA TYR A 151 -3.57 25.79 -13.15
C TYR A 151 -2.18 25.54 -13.75
N ALA A 152 -1.18 25.18 -12.93
CA ALA A 152 0.22 25.35 -13.31
C ALA A 152 0.79 24.29 -14.27
N ASN A 153 0.12 23.15 -14.51
CA ASN A 153 0.74 22.04 -15.25
C ASN A 153 -0.20 21.14 -16.08
N ILE A 154 -1.47 21.47 -16.25
CA ILE A 154 -2.38 20.71 -17.12
C ILE A 154 -2.17 21.13 -18.59
N ASN A 155 -1.14 20.56 -19.22
CA ASN A 155 -1.22 20.28 -20.64
C ASN A 155 -2.52 19.50 -20.86
N TYR A 156 -3.46 20.01 -21.66
CA TYR A 156 -4.77 19.44 -22.05
C TYR A 156 -4.78 17.92 -22.28
N ARG A 157 -4.62 17.14 -21.23
CA ARG A 157 -4.65 15.68 -21.22
C ARG A 157 -5.93 15.31 -20.50
N ALA A 158 -6.65 14.35 -21.09
CA ALA A 158 -7.79 13.69 -20.47
C ALA A 158 -7.39 13.25 -19.05
N LEU A 159 -7.75 14.03 -18.04
CA LEU A 159 -7.74 13.55 -16.67
C LEU A 159 -8.90 12.58 -16.60
N ASN A 160 -8.62 11.30 -16.35
CA ASN A 160 -9.62 10.29 -16.00
C ASN A 160 -9.30 9.88 -14.56
N ILE A 161 -9.92 10.54 -13.61
CA ILE A 161 -9.77 10.23 -12.19
C ILE A 161 -11.01 9.47 -11.76
N SER A 162 -10.84 8.30 -11.16
CA SER A 162 -11.91 7.56 -10.50
C SER A 162 -11.72 7.65 -8.99
N ILE A 163 -12.80 7.89 -8.25
CA ILE A 163 -12.77 7.96 -6.79
C ILE A 163 -13.86 7.06 -6.25
N ASP A 164 -13.45 6.08 -5.46
CA ASP A 164 -14.36 5.19 -4.76
C ASP A 164 -14.65 5.80 -3.38
N LEU A 165 -15.88 6.25 -3.18
CA LEU A 165 -16.36 6.78 -1.91
C LEU A 165 -17.11 5.70 -1.14
N TYR A 166 -16.66 5.41 0.07
CA TYR A 166 -17.31 4.46 0.99
C TYR A 166 -18.04 5.21 2.11
N PRO A 167 -19.27 5.71 1.86
CA PRO A 167 -20.08 6.37 2.88
C PRO A 167 -20.51 5.40 4.00
N PHE A 168 -20.68 5.91 5.23
CA PHE A 168 -21.08 5.12 6.40
C PHE A 168 -22.60 4.85 6.47
N ASN A 169 -23.20 4.33 5.38
CA ASN A 169 -24.64 4.05 5.27
C ASN A 169 -25.54 5.24 5.62
N SER A 170 -25.03 6.46 5.41
CA SER A 170 -25.67 7.73 5.73
C SER A 170 -25.47 8.70 4.56
N SER A 171 -26.28 9.76 4.50
CA SER A 171 -26.05 10.83 3.54
C SER A 171 -24.68 11.48 3.78
N GLN A 172 -23.96 11.77 2.69
CA GLN A 172 -22.65 12.41 2.72
C GLN A 172 -22.69 13.72 1.95
N THR A 173 -22.10 14.77 2.51
CA THR A 173 -22.02 16.10 1.89
C THR A 173 -20.58 16.42 1.51
N PHE A 174 -20.36 16.92 0.30
CA PHE A 174 -19.04 17.24 -0.25
C PHE A 174 -19.03 18.58 -0.97
N ASP A 175 -17.89 19.26 -0.92
CA ASP A 175 -17.68 20.57 -1.51
C ASP A 175 -16.87 20.42 -2.81
N LEU A 176 -17.56 20.51 -3.93
CA LEU A 176 -16.95 20.47 -5.25
C LEU A 176 -16.54 21.89 -5.67
N THR A 177 -15.26 22.20 -5.52
CA THR A 177 -14.67 23.42 -6.08
C THR A 177 -14.15 23.14 -7.47
N ILE A 178 -14.62 23.89 -8.47
CA ILE A 178 -14.14 23.77 -9.86
C ILE A 178 -13.58 25.14 -10.28
N PRO A 179 -12.47 25.18 -11.02
CA PRO A 179 -11.86 26.44 -11.43
C PRO A 179 -12.80 27.29 -12.27
N GLU A 180 -12.68 28.60 -12.12
CA GLU A 180 -13.42 29.55 -12.93
C GLU A 180 -13.14 29.35 -14.44
N GLY A 181 -14.20 29.45 -15.25
CA GLY A 181 -14.12 29.30 -16.70
C GLY A 181 -14.38 27.90 -17.24
N TRP A 182 -14.50 26.88 -16.38
CA TRP A 182 -14.89 25.52 -16.80
C TRP A 182 -16.38 25.28 -16.56
N GLY A 183 -17.08 24.79 -17.59
CA GLY A 183 -18.42 24.26 -17.42
C GLY A 183 -18.38 22.96 -16.61
N VAL A 184 -19.34 22.78 -15.70
CA VAL A 184 -19.50 21.55 -14.92
C VAL A 184 -20.67 20.78 -15.47
N LEU A 185 -20.43 19.53 -15.87
CA LEU A 185 -21.50 18.58 -16.14
C LEU A 185 -21.51 17.54 -15.03
N CYS A 186 -22.53 17.60 -14.17
CA CYS A 186 -22.71 16.62 -13.11
C CYS A 186 -23.80 15.61 -13.52
N ASP A 187 -23.40 14.35 -13.71
CA ASP A 187 -24.33 13.22 -13.78
C ASP A 187 -24.45 12.67 -12.35
N LEU A 188 -25.53 13.03 -11.63
CA LEU A 188 -25.69 12.72 -10.21
C LEU A 188 -26.70 11.57 -9.98
N PRO A 189 -26.52 10.75 -8.93
CA PRO A 189 -27.51 9.76 -8.52
C PRO A 189 -28.85 10.42 -8.16
N ALA A 190 -29.94 9.70 -8.38
CA ALA A 190 -31.27 10.16 -7.97
C ALA A 190 -31.30 10.44 -6.46
N GLY A 191 -31.93 11.56 -6.07
CA GLY A 191 -32.00 11.98 -4.67
C GLY A 191 -30.79 12.80 -4.17
N THR A 192 -29.80 13.06 -5.03
CA THR A 192 -28.71 13.99 -4.70
C THR A 192 -29.23 15.42 -4.59
N ALA A 193 -28.93 16.09 -3.48
CA ALA A 193 -29.22 17.51 -3.30
C ALA A 193 -28.00 18.35 -3.73
N VAL A 194 -28.24 19.42 -4.49
CA VAL A 194 -27.21 20.39 -4.89
C VAL A 194 -27.55 21.72 -4.22
N ASN A 195 -26.70 22.16 -3.29
CA ASN A 195 -26.80 23.42 -2.59
C ASN A 195 -25.70 24.37 -3.10
N GLY A 196 -26.07 25.53 -3.65
CA GLY A 196 -25.11 26.51 -4.18
C GLY A 196 -25.72 27.38 -5.28
N THR A 197 -25.33 28.66 -5.35
CA THR A 197 -25.96 29.71 -6.18
C THR A 197 -25.50 29.74 -7.63
N GLY A 198 -25.03 28.60 -8.19
CA GLY A 198 -24.50 28.55 -9.55
C GLY A 198 -23.04 29.02 -9.69
N GLU A 199 -22.37 29.26 -8.57
CA GLU A 199 -20.93 29.58 -8.49
C GLU A 199 -20.27 28.59 -7.51
N ALA A 200 -19.00 28.24 -7.76
CA ALA A 200 -18.25 27.34 -6.90
C ALA A 200 -18.03 27.95 -5.49
N PRO A 201 -17.93 27.13 -4.42
CA PRO A 201 -18.03 25.67 -4.39
C PRO A 201 -19.48 25.15 -4.54
N TYR A 202 -19.64 24.05 -5.27
CA TYR A 202 -20.90 23.30 -5.35
C TYR A 202 -20.99 22.34 -4.17
N VAL A 203 -21.95 22.54 -3.26
CA VAL A 203 -22.17 21.64 -2.12
C VAL A 203 -23.13 20.55 -2.53
N LEU A 204 -22.65 19.33 -2.65
CA LEU A 204 -23.41 18.18 -3.11
C LEU A 204 -23.68 17.25 -1.93
N THR A 205 -24.92 16.78 -1.76
CA THR A 205 -25.29 15.82 -0.72
C THR A 205 -25.81 14.55 -1.36
N LEU A 206 -25.00 13.48 -1.30
CA LEU A 206 -25.38 12.16 -1.77
C LEU A 206 -26.32 11.48 -0.76
N PRO A 207 -27.31 10.72 -1.23
CA PRO A 207 -28.08 9.85 -0.34
C PRO A 207 -27.20 8.75 0.27
N ALA A 208 -27.77 7.97 1.19
CA ALA A 208 -27.09 6.79 1.70
C ALA A 208 -26.93 5.74 0.58
N SER A 209 -25.73 5.20 0.45
CA SER A 209 -25.37 4.07 -0.43
C SER A 209 -24.27 3.28 0.26
N GLU A 210 -23.91 2.12 -0.26
CA GLU A 210 -22.72 1.39 0.20
C GLU A 210 -21.44 1.92 -0.45
N LEU A 211 -21.54 2.36 -1.71
CA LEU A 211 -20.40 2.82 -2.50
C LEU A 211 -20.86 3.78 -3.60
N TYR A 212 -20.10 4.85 -3.79
CA TYR A 212 -20.18 5.72 -4.96
C TYR A 212 -18.87 5.70 -5.73
N VAL A 213 -18.97 5.73 -7.06
CA VAL A 213 -17.84 5.99 -7.96
C VAL A 213 -18.00 7.39 -8.51
N ILE A 214 -17.01 8.26 -8.25
CA ILE A 214 -16.91 9.59 -8.88
C ILE A 214 -15.86 9.51 -9.98
N GLU A 215 -16.31 9.66 -11.22
CA GLU A 215 -15.40 9.87 -12.35
C GLU A 215 -15.30 11.35 -12.68
N ILE A 216 -14.08 11.87 -12.71
CA ILE A 216 -13.80 13.23 -13.16
C ILE A 216 -13.08 13.13 -14.50
N ARG A 217 -13.69 13.71 -15.55
CA ARG A 217 -13.14 13.75 -16.91
C ARG A 217 -12.89 15.18 -17.35
N GLY A 218 -11.64 15.52 -17.69
CA GLY A 218 -11.25 16.87 -18.12
C GLY A 218 -10.64 16.89 -19.52
N LEU A 219 -11.30 17.51 -20.49
CA LEU A 219 -10.75 17.83 -21.81
C LEU A 219 -10.94 19.33 -22.13
N ASP A 220 -12.20 19.80 -22.20
CA ASP A 220 -12.59 21.22 -22.39
C ASP A 220 -13.61 21.71 -21.34
N TYR A 221 -14.20 20.78 -20.59
CA TYR A 221 -15.13 20.98 -19.47
C TYR A 221 -14.87 19.88 -18.44
N VAL A 222 -15.25 20.10 -17.18
CA VAL A 222 -15.15 19.08 -16.14
C VAL A 222 -16.47 18.31 -16.14
N ARG A 223 -16.43 17.03 -16.53
CA ARG A 223 -17.54 16.13 -16.27
C ARG A 223 -17.29 15.38 -14.97
N VAL A 224 -18.23 15.49 -14.05
CA VAL A 224 -18.26 14.73 -12.79
C VAL A 224 -19.41 13.74 -12.89
N ASN A 225 -19.09 12.46 -13.09
CA ASN A 225 -20.09 11.39 -13.04
C ASN A 225 -20.06 10.79 -11.65
N ILE A 226 -21.15 10.90 -10.89
CA ILE A 226 -21.30 10.25 -9.60
C ILE A 226 -22.33 9.14 -9.76
N ARG A 227 -21.94 7.93 -9.42
CA ARG A 227 -22.78 6.73 -9.65
C ARG A 227 -22.74 5.83 -8.44
N THR A 228 -23.85 5.16 -8.15
CA THR A 228 -23.80 4.03 -7.20
C THR A 228 -23.03 2.88 -7.85
N PHE A 229 -22.35 2.05 -7.06
CA PHE A 229 -21.61 0.91 -7.58
C PHE A 229 -22.45 -0.03 -8.45
N GLU A 230 -23.71 -0.29 -8.04
CA GLU A 230 -24.64 -1.11 -8.81
C GLU A 230 -24.92 -0.54 -10.21
N SER A 231 -25.06 0.78 -10.33
CA SER A 231 -25.26 1.44 -11.62
C SER A 231 -23.99 1.52 -12.47
N TYR A 232 -22.81 1.50 -11.83
CA TYR A 232 -21.51 1.48 -12.50
C TYR A 232 -21.27 0.12 -13.18
N GLN A 233 -21.55 -0.99 -12.50
CA GLN A 233 -21.35 -2.34 -13.06
C GLN A 233 -22.20 -2.65 -14.30
N GLN A 234 -23.34 -1.98 -14.48
CA GLN A 234 -24.21 -2.19 -15.64
C GLN A 234 -23.70 -1.54 -16.94
N LEU A 235 -22.68 -0.67 -16.85
CA LEU A 235 -22.14 0.11 -17.96
C LEU A 235 -20.71 -0.28 -18.34
N ALA A 236 -20.10 -1.21 -17.59
CA ALA A 236 -18.78 -1.80 -17.85
C ALA A 236 -18.92 -3.12 -18.64
#